data_AF-A0AAE0FPU0-F1
#
_entry.id   AF-A0AAE0FPU0-F1
#
_cell.length_a   1.000
_cell.length_b   1.000
_cell.length_c   1.000
_cell.angle_alpha   90.00
_cell.angle_beta   90.00
_cell.angle_gamma   90.00
#
_symmetry.space_group_name_H-M   'P 1'
#
loop_
_entity.id
_entity.type
_entity.pdbx_description
1 polymer ?
#
loop_
_entity_poly.entity_id
_entity_poly.type
_entity_poly.pdbx_seq_one_letter_code
_entity_poly.pdbx_strand_id
1 'polypeptide(L)'
;MQHPVMLALPRHQLCIAAGLQIRDLRCIDPHFRKQLPSILVRPLSMVVSLGAAKAIIFCDMVLLFDHQKPEIKGLVRELQSSLAPTKRSASSWISLNDPPFEFKALATLLDIACTDLDDRCRVVEEKVLGQTTFPLENISCTAHKRNMFE
;
A
#
# COMPACT_ATOMS: atom_id res chain seq x y z
N MET A 1 13.97 17.93 12.33
CA MET A 1 14.68 16.91 11.55
C MET A 1 14.07 16.88 10.16
N GLN A 2 14.49 17.81 9.30
CA GLN A 2 14.06 17.86 7.91
C GLN A 2 14.80 16.75 7.18
N HIS A 3 14.13 15.66 6.79
CA HIS A 3 14.72 14.66 5.91
C HIS A 3 14.77 15.26 4.50
N PRO A 4 15.95 15.65 3.98
CA PRO A 4 16.04 16.19 2.65
C PRO A 4 16.08 15.03 1.67
N VAL A 5 15.06 14.97 0.80
CA VAL A 5 15.25 14.85 -0.64
C VAL A 5 16.28 13.78 -1.03
N MET A 6 15.92 12.50 -0.89
CA MET A 6 16.64 11.40 -1.57
C MET A 6 16.26 11.33 -3.07
N LEU A 7 15.84 12.46 -3.67
CA LEU A 7 15.26 12.55 -5.01
C LEU A 7 16.32 12.63 -6.13
N ALA A 8 17.62 12.64 -5.83
CA ALA A 8 18.66 12.90 -6.83
C ALA A 8 19.86 11.94 -6.82
N LEU A 9 19.78 10.77 -6.18
CA LEU A 9 20.84 9.76 -6.32
C LEU A 9 20.72 9.00 -7.64
N PRO A 10 21.84 8.73 -8.33
CA PRO A 10 21.81 7.87 -9.51
C PRO A 10 21.31 6.47 -9.11
N ARG A 11 20.51 5.84 -9.99
CA ARG A 11 19.85 4.55 -9.76
C ARG A 11 20.78 3.48 -9.16
N HIS A 12 22.04 3.44 -9.62
CA HIS A 12 23.05 2.53 -9.11
C HIS A 12 23.44 2.78 -7.65
N GLN A 13 23.65 4.04 -7.26
CA GLN A 13 23.96 4.38 -5.86
C GLN A 13 22.76 4.14 -4.95
N LEU A 14 21.54 4.40 -5.44
CA LEU A 14 20.31 4.07 -4.71
C LEU A 14 20.21 2.55 -4.45
N CYS A 15 20.52 1.72 -5.45
CA CYS A 15 20.55 0.27 -5.27
C CYS A 15 21.52 -0.18 -4.19
N ILE A 16 22.73 0.37 -4.18
CA ILE A 16 23.75 0.03 -3.19
C ILE A 16 23.30 0.47 -1.80
N ALA A 17 22.81 1.71 -1.66
CA ALA A 17 22.36 2.25 -0.39
C ALA A 17 21.14 1.49 0.19
N ALA A 18 20.23 1.07 -0.68
CA ALA A 18 19.01 0.35 -0.28
C ALA A 18 19.17 -1.18 -0.20
N GLY A 19 20.34 -1.72 -0.56
CA GLY A 19 20.55 -3.17 -0.65
C GLY A 19 19.67 -3.84 -1.73
N LEU A 20 19.32 -3.09 -2.78
CA LEU A 20 18.44 -3.54 -3.85
C LEU A 20 19.24 -4.04 -5.05
N GLN A 21 18.70 -5.05 -5.73
CA GLN A 21 19.23 -5.44 -7.03
C GLN A 21 18.69 -4.51 -8.13
N ILE A 22 19.45 -4.31 -9.19
CA ILE A 22 19.02 -3.48 -10.35
C ILE A 22 17.69 -3.97 -10.94
N ARG A 23 17.40 -5.27 -10.83
CA ARG A 23 16.12 -5.85 -11.28
C ARG A 23 14.91 -5.41 -10.44
N ASP A 24 15.11 -5.06 -9.17
CA ASP A 24 14.05 -4.63 -8.26
C ASP A 24 13.56 -3.22 -8.62
N LEU A 25 14.45 -2.40 -9.22
CA LEU A 25 14.08 -1.08 -9.73
C LEU A 25 12.99 -1.15 -10.80
N ARG A 26 12.83 -2.29 -11.49
CA ARG A 26 11.79 -2.45 -12.52
C ARG A 26 10.37 -2.34 -11.94
N CYS A 27 10.19 -2.70 -10.67
CA CYS A 27 8.89 -2.62 -9.99
C CYS A 27 8.47 -1.18 -9.70
N ILE A 28 9.45 -0.33 -9.40
CA ILE A 28 9.22 1.06 -9.00
C ILE A 28 9.40 2.06 -10.14
N ASP A 29 10.23 1.78 -11.14
CA ASP A 29 10.57 2.74 -12.17
C ASP A 29 9.37 2.94 -13.13
N PRO A 30 8.88 4.17 -13.32
CA PRO A 30 7.73 4.47 -14.19
C PRO A 30 7.98 4.18 -15.68
N HIS A 31 9.25 4.04 -16.11
CA HIS A 31 9.58 3.73 -17.51
C HIS A 31 9.28 2.28 -17.88
N PHE A 32 9.14 1.38 -16.91
CA PHE A 32 8.78 -0.01 -17.17
C PHE A 32 7.26 -0.16 -17.26
N ARG A 33 6.82 -1.10 -18.11
CA ARG A 33 5.39 -1.45 -18.26
C ARG A 33 4.81 -1.82 -16.90
N LYS A 34 3.53 -1.51 -16.69
CA LYS A 34 2.77 -1.84 -15.47
C LYS A 34 3.03 -3.29 -15.08
N GLN A 35 3.81 -3.49 -14.03
CA GLN A 35 4.11 -4.80 -13.49
C GLN A 35 2.99 -5.22 -12.54
N LEU A 36 2.92 -6.52 -12.25
CA LEU A 36 2.04 -7.06 -11.23
C LEU A 36 2.33 -6.40 -9.88
N PRO A 37 1.32 -6.27 -9.01
CA PRO A 37 1.54 -5.80 -7.65
C PRO A 37 2.51 -6.74 -6.93
N SER A 38 3.54 -6.18 -6.31
CA SER A 38 4.60 -6.96 -5.67
C SER A 38 5.14 -6.27 -4.43
N ILE A 39 5.52 -7.08 -3.44
CA ILE A 39 6.20 -6.65 -2.23
C ILE A 39 7.51 -7.43 -2.18
N LEU A 40 8.64 -6.73 -2.31
CA LEU A 40 9.97 -7.32 -2.25
C LEU A 40 10.63 -6.92 -0.94
N VAL A 41 10.87 -7.89 -0.07
CA VAL A 41 11.55 -7.68 1.20
C VAL A 41 13.05 -7.89 1.00
N ARG A 42 13.84 -6.84 1.24
CA ARG A 42 15.31 -6.90 1.28
C ARG A 42 15.82 -6.63 2.70
N PRO A 43 17.08 -6.96 3.00
CA PRO A 43 17.63 -6.77 4.35
C PRO A 43 17.63 -5.32 4.85
N LEU A 44 17.78 -4.34 3.95
CA LEU A 44 17.88 -2.92 4.30
C LEU A 44 16.64 -2.10 3.91
N SER A 45 15.76 -2.66 3.09
CA SER A 45 14.59 -1.94 2.58
C SER A 45 13.48 -2.88 2.14
N MET A 46 12.25 -2.37 2.11
CA MET A 46 11.10 -3.05 1.53
C MET A 46 10.61 -2.27 0.32
N VAL A 47 10.56 -2.93 -0.84
CA VAL A 47 10.00 -2.35 -2.06
C VAL A 47 8.55 -2.75 -2.18
N VAL A 48 7.69 -1.77 -2.37
CA VAL A 48 6.25 -1.96 -2.50
C VAL A 48 5.81 -1.36 -3.82
N SER A 49 5.17 -2.19 -4.65
CA SER A 49 4.53 -1.79 -5.89
C SER A 49 3.08 -2.23 -5.83
N LEU A 50 2.17 -1.34 -5.44
CA LEU A 50 0.74 -1.62 -5.30
C LEU A 50 -0.05 -0.58 -6.09
N GLY A 51 -0.53 -0.96 -7.28
CA GLY A 51 -1.36 -0.09 -8.11
C GLY A 51 -0.64 1.21 -8.50
N ALA A 52 -1.17 2.34 -8.03
CA ALA A 52 -0.59 3.67 -8.23
C ALA A 52 0.55 3.98 -7.24
N ALA A 53 0.59 3.32 -6.08
CA ALA A 53 1.57 3.56 -5.05
C ALA A 53 2.84 2.72 -5.28
N LYS A 54 3.95 3.40 -5.51
CA LYS A 54 5.27 2.80 -5.66
C LYS A 54 6.21 3.41 -4.63
N ALA A 55 6.74 2.58 -3.73
CA ALA A 55 7.52 3.05 -2.61
C ALA A 55 8.71 2.13 -2.30
N ILE A 56 9.78 2.72 -1.77
CA ILE A 56 10.81 2.01 -1.02
C ILE A 56 10.70 2.46 0.44
N ILE A 57 10.51 1.52 1.35
CA ILE A 57 10.41 1.74 2.78
C ILE A 57 11.76 1.40 3.41
N PHE A 58 12.32 2.34 4.15
CA PHE A 58 13.47 2.18 5.02
C PHE A 58 13.01 2.14 6.48
N CYS A 59 13.94 1.90 7.41
CA CYS A 59 13.67 1.92 8.84
C CYS A 59 13.32 3.32 9.38
N ASP A 60 13.73 4.39 8.69
CA ASP A 60 13.59 5.77 9.15
C ASP A 60 12.87 6.68 8.13
N MET A 61 12.74 6.26 6.88
CA MET A 61 12.13 7.06 5.82
C MET A 61 11.40 6.22 4.76
N VAL A 62 10.54 6.87 3.99
CA VAL A 62 9.83 6.27 2.86
C VAL A 62 10.12 7.08 1.61
N LEU A 63 10.56 6.42 0.54
CA LEU A 63 10.75 7.01 -0.78
C LEU A 63 9.57 6.68 -1.66
N LEU A 64 8.79 7.69 -2.01
CA LEU A 64 7.68 7.57 -2.95
C LEU A 64 8.15 7.92 -4.35
N PHE A 65 7.80 7.07 -5.30
CA PHE A 65 8.03 7.29 -6.72
C PHE A 65 6.80 7.95 -7.34
N ASP A 66 6.99 8.68 -8.45
CA ASP A 66 5.89 9.26 -9.24
C ASP A 66 5.09 10.37 -8.51
N HIS A 67 5.77 11.17 -7.69
CA HIS A 67 5.20 12.30 -6.92
C HIS A 67 4.45 13.37 -7.75
N GLN A 68 4.55 13.32 -9.09
CA GLN A 68 3.87 14.28 -9.97
C GLN A 68 2.38 14.01 -10.10
N LYS A 69 1.92 12.77 -9.82
CA LYS A 69 0.49 12.43 -9.89
C LYS A 69 -0.28 12.97 -8.67
N PRO A 70 -1.51 13.48 -8.87
CA PRO A 70 -2.32 14.02 -7.78
C PRO A 70 -2.70 12.95 -6.75
N GLU A 71 -2.93 11.71 -7.18
CA GLU A 71 -3.21 10.55 -6.30
C GLU A 71 -2.11 10.36 -5.25
N ILE A 72 -0.85 10.50 -5.66
CA ILE A 72 0.31 10.30 -4.78
C ILE A 72 0.50 11.48 -3.82
N LYS A 73 -0.01 12.68 -4.14
CA LYS A 73 0.02 13.81 -3.20
C LYS A 73 -0.93 13.61 -2.02
N GLY A 74 -2.07 12.96 -2.24
CA GLY A 74 -2.98 12.55 -1.16
C GLY A 74 -2.30 11.52 -0.24
N LEU A 75 -1.72 10.49 -0.86
CA LEU A 75 -0.93 9.44 -0.20
C LEU A 75 0.17 10.02 0.72
N VAL A 76 0.90 11.05 0.28
CA VAL A 76 1.93 11.70 1.10
C VAL A 76 1.35 12.30 2.39
N ARG A 77 0.19 12.94 2.32
CA ARG A 77 -0.45 13.57 3.50
C ARG A 77 -0.88 12.52 4.52
N GLU A 78 -1.50 11.44 4.03
CA GLU A 78 -1.95 10.34 4.87
C GLU A 78 -0.77 9.62 5.52
N LEU A 79 0.29 9.34 4.76
CA LEU A 79 1.54 8.81 5.31
C LEU A 79 2.14 9.73 6.36
N GLN A 80 2.24 11.03 6.09
CA GLN A 80 2.75 12.00 7.08
C GLN A 80 1.92 12.04 8.36
N SER A 81 0.59 11.88 8.26
CA SER A 81 -0.32 11.87 9.40
C SER A 81 -0.18 10.59 10.23
N SER A 82 -0.02 9.44 9.58
CA SER A 82 0.15 8.12 10.20
C SER A 82 1.54 7.95 10.83
N LEU A 83 2.56 8.49 10.16
CA LEU A 83 3.96 8.45 10.61
C LEU A 83 4.29 9.57 11.61
N ALA A 84 3.37 10.52 11.83
CA ALA A 84 3.55 11.55 12.84
C ALA A 84 3.75 10.87 14.20
N PRO A 85 4.76 11.27 15.00
CA PRO A 85 4.99 10.66 16.29
C PRO A 85 3.77 10.91 17.16
N THR A 86 2.98 9.85 17.42
CA THR A 86 1.97 9.84 18.48
C THR A 86 2.63 10.42 19.71
N LYS A 87 2.16 11.58 20.17
CA LYS A 87 2.65 12.24 21.38
C LYS A 87 2.45 11.24 22.50
N ARG A 88 3.53 10.55 22.87
CA ARG A 88 3.56 9.50 23.88
C ARG A 88 2.99 10.12 25.15
N SER A 89 1.77 9.77 25.52
CA SER A 89 1.31 10.01 26.89
C SER A 89 2.22 9.15 27.76
N ALA A 90 3.12 9.81 28.49
CA ALA A 90 4.22 9.20 29.22
C ALA A 90 3.80 8.31 30.41
N SER A 91 2.55 7.86 30.45
CA SER A 91 1.94 7.17 31.59
C SER A 91 1.46 5.75 31.31
N SER A 92 1.64 5.19 30.11
CA SER A 92 1.32 3.78 29.87
C SER A 92 2.60 2.99 29.69
N TRP A 93 2.80 2.04 30.58
CA TRP A 93 3.94 1.14 30.64
C TRP A 93 3.96 0.36 29.33
N ILE A 94 4.84 0.78 28.41
CA ILE A 94 5.21 0.03 27.21
C ILE A 94 4.06 -0.11 26.20
N SER A 95 4.01 0.78 25.20
CA SER A 95 3.34 0.46 23.93
C SER A 95 4.14 -0.63 23.20
N LEU A 96 4.13 -1.87 23.72
CA LEU A 96 4.72 -3.04 23.05
C LEU A 96 3.98 -3.36 21.74
N ASN A 97 2.79 -2.77 21.56
CA ASN A 97 1.92 -2.90 20.40
C ASN A 97 2.10 -1.78 19.37
N ASP A 98 3.02 -0.84 19.56
CA ASP A 98 3.33 0.14 18.52
C ASP A 98 4.27 -0.51 17.48
N PRO A 99 3.81 -0.78 16.25
CA PRO A 99 4.68 -1.35 15.23
C PRO A 99 5.82 -0.38 14.91
N PRO A 100 7.00 -0.90 14.53
CA PRO A 100 8.09 -0.07 14.06
C PRO A 100 7.70 0.69 12.78
N PHE A 101 8.46 1.74 12.48
CA PHE A 101 8.16 2.73 11.45
C PHE A 101 7.84 2.08 10.09
N GLU A 102 8.62 1.09 9.71
CA GLU A 102 8.49 0.38 8.43
C GLU A 102 7.16 -0.36 8.29
N PHE A 103 6.66 -0.96 9.38
CA PHE A 103 5.36 -1.64 9.37
C PHE A 103 4.21 -0.64 9.43
N LYS A 104 4.37 0.52 10.09
CA LYS A 104 3.39 1.61 10.03
C LYS A 104 3.25 2.13 8.60
N ALA A 105 4.39 2.42 7.95
CA ALA A 105 4.41 2.87 6.56
C ALA A 105 3.77 1.84 5.61
N LEU A 106 4.12 0.56 5.78
CA LEU A 106 3.56 -0.52 4.96
C LEU A 106 2.05 -0.68 5.16
N ALA A 107 1.57 -0.66 6.41
CA ALA A 107 0.15 -0.79 6.73
C ALA A 107 -0.66 0.35 6.11
N THR A 108 -0.17 1.59 6.24
CA THR A 108 -0.82 2.76 5.62
C THR A 108 -0.82 2.67 4.09
N LEU A 109 0.26 2.20 3.47
CA LEU A 109 0.28 1.98 2.02
C LEU A 109 -0.74 0.92 1.57
N LEU A 110 -0.89 -0.16 2.33
CA LEU A 110 -1.86 -1.22 2.04
C LEU A 110 -3.30 -0.74 2.20
N ASP A 111 -3.59 0.00 3.26
CA ASP A 111 -4.91 0.56 3.53
C ASP A 111 -5.39 1.47 2.39
N ILE A 112 -4.49 2.31 1.89
CA ILE A 112 -4.77 3.23 0.79
C ILE A 112 -4.96 2.46 -0.52
N ALA A 113 -4.15 1.42 -0.76
CA ALA A 113 -4.30 0.58 -1.94
C ALA A 113 -5.63 -0.18 -1.93
N CYS A 114 -6.05 -0.71 -0.77
CA CYS A 114 -7.36 -1.37 -0.62
C CYS A 114 -8.50 -0.38 -0.84
N THR A 115 -8.41 0.82 -0.26
CA THR A 115 -9.42 1.88 -0.43
C THR A 115 -9.57 2.29 -1.90
N ASP A 116 -8.46 2.49 -2.63
CA ASP A 116 -8.50 2.78 -4.07
C ASP A 116 -9.13 1.63 -4.88
N LEU A 117 -8.81 0.38 -4.52
CA LEU A 117 -9.38 -0.79 -5.17
C LEU A 117 -10.88 -0.90 -4.90
N ASP A 118 -11.32 -0.66 -3.67
CA ASP A 118 -12.73 -0.70 -3.27
C ASP A 118 -13.55 0.39 -3.99
N ASP A 119 -13.04 1.62 -4.07
CA ASP A 119 -13.68 2.69 -4.82
C ASP A 119 -13.84 2.35 -6.31
N ARG A 120 -12.79 1.74 -6.89
CA ARG A 120 -12.83 1.30 -8.29
C ARG A 120 -13.77 0.12 -8.51
N CYS A 121 -13.83 -0.83 -7.58
CA CYS A 121 -14.79 -1.93 -7.60
C CYS A 121 -16.21 -1.40 -7.54
N ARG A 122 -16.52 -0.47 -6.63
CA ARG A 122 -17.85 0.13 -6.49
C ARG A 122 -18.34 0.78 -7.78
N VAL A 123 -17.47 1.51 -8.48
CA VAL A 123 -17.80 2.13 -9.78
C VAL A 123 -18.10 1.09 -10.86
N VAL A 124 -17.38 -0.04 -10.85
CA VAL A 124 -17.63 -1.14 -11.81
C VAL A 124 -18.93 -1.85 -11.47
N GLU A 125 -19.18 -2.14 -10.19
CA GLU A 125 -20.42 -2.75 -9.73
C GLU A 125 -21.64 -1.91 -10.09
N GLU A 126 -21.59 -0.58 -9.87
CA GLU A 126 -22.68 0.33 -10.25
C GLU A 126 -22.95 0.31 -11.75
N LYS A 127 -21.89 0.22 -12.58
CA LYS A 127 -22.04 0.12 -14.04
C LYS A 127 -22.62 -1.22 -14.49
N VAL A 128 -22.24 -2.30 -13.83
CA VAL A 128 -22.74 -3.65 -14.15
C VAL A 128 -24.20 -3.78 -13.68
N LEU A 129 -24.51 -3.39 -12.44
CA LEU A 129 -25.84 -3.43 -11.86
C LEU A 129 -26.80 -2.44 -12.51
N GLY A 130 -26.32 -1.26 -12.90
CA GLY A 130 -27.09 -0.27 -13.66
C GLY A 130 -27.43 -0.69 -15.09
N GLN A 131 -26.72 -1.70 -15.64
CA GLN A 131 -27.02 -2.30 -16.94
C GLN A 131 -27.87 -3.57 -16.84
N THR A 132 -27.94 -4.21 -15.68
CA THR A 132 -28.76 -5.40 -15.44
C THR A 132 -30.05 -5.04 -14.71
N THR A 133 -31.02 -4.45 -15.41
CA THR A 133 -32.43 -4.72 -15.12
C THR A 133 -32.75 -6.12 -15.65
N PHE A 134 -32.24 -7.16 -15.00
CA PHE A 134 -32.78 -8.51 -15.14
C PHE A 134 -33.53 -8.84 -13.85
N PRO A 135 -34.82 -9.20 -13.91
CA PRO A 135 -35.61 -9.41 -12.71
C PRO A 135 -35.05 -10.61 -11.93
N LEU A 136 -34.49 -10.33 -10.75
CA LEU A 136 -34.16 -11.34 -9.74
C LEU A 136 -35.44 -11.73 -9.00
N GLU A 137 -36.37 -12.38 -9.68
CA GLU A 137 -37.33 -13.26 -9.03
C GLU A 137 -36.97 -14.70 -9.41
N ASN A 138 -36.76 -15.52 -8.39
CA ASN A 138 -36.57 -16.98 -8.42
C ASN A 138 -35.13 -17.49 -8.58
N ILE A 139 -34.33 -17.30 -7.54
CA ILE A 139 -33.46 -18.39 -7.09
C ILE A 139 -33.58 -18.52 -5.57
N SER A 140 -34.56 -19.31 -5.12
CA SER A 140 -34.61 -19.80 -3.75
C SER A 140 -33.48 -20.83 -3.59
N CYS A 141 -32.34 -20.42 -3.05
CA CYS A 141 -31.34 -21.36 -2.57
C CYS A 141 -31.86 -22.04 -1.30
N THR A 142 -32.38 -23.25 -1.46
CA THR A 142 -32.72 -24.16 -0.38
C THR A 142 -31.47 -24.50 0.43
N ALA A 143 -31.42 -23.98 1.67
CA ALA A 143 -30.37 -24.28 2.63
C ALA A 143 -30.41 -25.76 3.04
N HIS A 144 -29.43 -26.54 2.56
CA HIS A 144 -29.21 -27.92 3.01
C HIS A 144 -28.42 -27.89 4.33
N LYS A 145 -29.13 -27.95 5.47
CA LYS A 145 -28.53 -28.17 6.80
C LYS A 145 -27.89 -29.56 6.82
N ARG A 146 -26.55 -29.63 6.78
CA ARG A 146 -25.81 -30.81 7.27
C ARG A 146 -25.78 -30.75 8.80
N ASN A 147 -26.61 -31.55 9.45
CA ASN A 147 -26.35 -32.00 10.81
C ASN A 147 -25.36 -33.17 10.74
N MET A 148 -24.17 -33.01 11.32
CA MET A 148 -23.31 -34.12 11.72
C MET A 148 -22.79 -33.81 13.12
N PHE A 149 -23.39 -34.44 14.13
CA PHE A 149 -22.75 -34.89 15.37
C PHE A 149 -23.75 -35.85 16.06
N GLU A 150 -23.63 -37.14 15.74
CA GLU A 150 -23.79 -38.28 16.65
C GLU A 150 -22.61 -39.22 16.39
#